data_AF-A0A9P4HYA2-F1
#
_entry.id   AF-A0A9P4HYA2-F1
#
_cell.length_a   1.000
_cell.length_b   1.000
_cell.length_c   1.000
_cell.angle_alpha   90.00
_cell.angle_beta   90.00
_cell.angle_gamma   90.00
#
_symmetry.space_group_name_H-M   'P 1'
#
loop_
_entity.id
_entity.type
_entity.pdbx_description
1 polymer ?
#
loop_
_entity_poly.entity_id
_entity_poly.type
_entity_poly.pdbx_seq_one_letter_code
_entity_poly.pdbx_strand_id
1 'polypeptide(L)'
;SPTADLLRGSRVFSLPPPLPRPDTGTTGSTSTFSNSSPTATQHYPTYQAVATPASSLHRGDWGFKRPLPLKATTRSSTPTMRIKEIDTIEHFTEFESAGDHVKTLEKWNELGIPISVRDKRRTISGQRAPHVSVFEDAADNTRLNKQDRENKAKWKYDGPWIGGMNAGEFDYFLKHRVRSRKLEFRQFLRDLFSQRAYSKKIAELDKEGLREELNELKVEDCRLTDAEFEEQLKAVRKDTTLSSEISHAISEFFDLPGASESESSSNTGRLIAGALGDTDKGPPRTHPSAGLSYLRSDALMENHPVLGPRENPTPVEGRILMSKTSADLRSYGRVGVAGIVAKLDMPMTASKSTSLKSSSFKDFGGPKVWVTVERASIDSHGRVELSIKPAVPEDVDIKQGRL
;
A
#
# COMPACT_ATOMS: atom_id res chain seq x y z
N SER A 1 15.16 7.38 -36.75
CA SER A 1 14.47 7.43 -38.06
C SER A 1 13.02 7.77 -37.80
N PRO A 2 12.31 8.43 -38.74
CA PRO A 2 10.92 8.82 -38.54
C PRO A 2 9.99 7.67 -38.11
N THR A 3 10.22 6.46 -38.64
CA THR A 3 9.47 5.25 -38.27
C THR A 3 9.66 4.85 -36.80
N ALA A 4 10.87 4.99 -36.25
CA ALA A 4 11.14 4.66 -34.84
C ALA A 4 10.40 5.60 -33.88
N ASP A 5 10.28 6.88 -34.24
CA ASP A 5 9.54 7.86 -33.45
C ASP A 5 8.03 7.57 -33.43
N LEU A 6 7.48 7.13 -34.58
CA LEU A 6 6.09 6.65 -34.65
C LEU A 6 5.86 5.39 -33.79
N LEU A 7 6.81 4.44 -33.80
CA LEU A 7 6.73 3.24 -32.95
C LEU A 7 6.80 3.60 -31.47
N ARG A 8 7.66 4.56 -31.09
CA ARG A 8 7.78 5.04 -29.71
C ARG A 8 6.49 5.70 -29.20
N GLY A 9 5.76 6.39 -30.07
CA GLY A 9 4.44 6.97 -29.75
C GLY A 9 3.25 6.02 -29.93
N SER A 10 3.48 4.77 -30.32
CA SER A 10 2.40 3.81 -30.60
C SER A 10 1.77 3.24 -29.33
N ARG A 11 0.50 2.82 -29.42
CA ARG A 11 -0.24 2.25 -28.28
C ARG A 11 0.33 0.91 -27.80
N VAL A 12 0.91 0.11 -28.69
CA VAL A 12 1.52 -1.17 -28.31
C VAL A 12 2.77 -0.93 -27.46
N PHE A 13 3.58 0.08 -27.79
CA PHE A 13 4.77 0.45 -27.01
C PHE A 13 4.44 1.17 -25.70
N SER A 14 3.20 1.64 -25.53
CA SER A 14 2.71 2.19 -24.26
C SER A 14 2.27 1.13 -23.25
N LEU A 15 2.22 -0.15 -23.64
CA LEU A 15 1.90 -1.23 -22.72
C LEU A 15 3.03 -1.38 -21.69
N PRO A 16 2.71 -1.32 -20.38
CA PRO A 16 3.73 -1.46 -19.36
C PRO A 16 4.27 -2.90 -19.34
N PRO A 17 5.54 -3.09 -18.96
CA PRO A 17 6.04 -4.42 -18.64
C PRO A 17 5.23 -5.01 -17.48
N PRO A 18 5.03 -6.33 -17.44
CA PRO A 18 4.24 -6.97 -16.40
C PRO A 18 4.89 -6.75 -15.03
N LEU A 19 4.06 -6.46 -14.04
CA LEU A 19 4.51 -6.32 -12.66
C LEU A 19 4.91 -7.68 -12.10
N PRO A 20 5.88 -7.73 -11.14
CA PRO A 20 6.21 -8.96 -10.44
C PRO A 20 4.94 -9.55 -9.81
N ARG A 21 4.84 -10.87 -9.84
CA ARG A 21 3.68 -11.54 -9.27
C ARG A 21 3.63 -11.28 -7.76
N PRO A 22 2.42 -11.18 -7.20
CA PRO A 22 2.26 -11.06 -5.76
C PRO A 22 2.84 -12.24 -5.01
N ASP A 23 3.70 -11.97 -4.03
CA ASP A 23 4.18 -13.00 -3.10
C ASP A 23 2.98 -13.50 -2.28
N THR A 24 2.58 -14.75 -2.49
CA THR A 24 1.47 -15.38 -1.75
C THR A 24 1.84 -15.75 -0.31
N GLY A 25 3.03 -15.35 0.14
CA GLY A 25 3.44 -15.35 1.53
C GLY A 25 3.75 -16.73 2.07
N THR A 26 4.97 -17.22 1.83
CA THR A 26 5.61 -18.20 2.70
C THR A 26 7.14 -18.10 2.66
N THR A 27 7.70 -16.92 2.87
CA THR A 27 9.11 -16.78 3.25
C THR A 27 9.25 -17.01 4.76
N GLY A 28 9.00 -18.25 5.22
CA GLY A 28 9.15 -18.57 6.65
C GLY A 28 8.57 -19.89 7.17
N SER A 29 7.68 -20.57 6.45
CA SER A 29 7.32 -21.95 6.78
C SER A 29 7.95 -22.92 5.80
N THR A 30 8.64 -23.91 6.34
CA THR A 30 9.26 -25.10 5.72
C THR A 30 8.26 -26.02 4.99
N SER A 31 7.10 -25.50 4.59
CA SER A 31 6.10 -26.23 3.83
C SER A 31 6.18 -25.86 2.36
N THR A 32 6.73 -26.78 1.58
CA THR A 32 6.85 -26.85 0.11
C THR A 32 5.52 -26.75 -0.66
N PHE A 33 4.44 -26.33 -0.02
CA PHE A 33 3.11 -26.21 -0.58
C PHE A 33 2.62 -24.78 -0.42
N SER A 34 2.80 -23.95 -1.46
CA SER A 34 2.00 -22.74 -1.60
C SER A 34 0.56 -23.17 -1.81
N ASN A 35 -0.32 -23.00 -0.82
CA ASN A 35 -1.75 -23.32 -0.90
C ASN A 35 -2.52 -22.42 -1.91
N SER A 36 -1.83 -21.60 -2.70
CA SER A 36 -2.40 -20.78 -3.77
C SER A 36 -2.48 -21.58 -5.07
N SER A 37 -3.70 -21.81 -5.57
CA SER A 37 -3.89 -22.36 -6.92
C SER A 37 -3.21 -21.45 -7.95
N PRO A 38 -2.48 -21.99 -8.95
CA PRO A 38 -1.84 -21.20 -9.99
C PRO A 38 -2.86 -20.42 -10.87
N THR A 39 -4.12 -20.83 -10.84
CA THR A 39 -5.23 -20.19 -11.58
C THR A 39 -6.09 -19.27 -10.72
N ALA A 40 -5.79 -19.11 -9.43
CA ALA A 40 -6.55 -18.21 -8.57
C ALA A 40 -6.29 -16.75 -8.93
N THR A 41 -7.33 -15.92 -8.84
CA THR A 41 -7.22 -14.48 -9.05
C THR A 41 -6.21 -13.88 -8.06
N GLN A 42 -5.27 -13.11 -8.61
CA GLN A 42 -4.25 -12.40 -7.85
C GLN A 42 -4.87 -11.26 -7.03
N HIS A 43 -4.17 -10.75 -6.02
CA HIS A 43 -4.72 -9.65 -5.22
C HIS A 43 -4.63 -8.27 -5.89
N TYR A 44 -3.77 -8.10 -6.89
CA TYR A 44 -3.73 -6.94 -7.78
C TYR A 44 -3.46 -7.38 -9.22
N PRO A 45 -3.84 -6.59 -10.24
CA PRO A 45 -3.54 -6.91 -11.64
C PRO A 45 -2.03 -6.77 -11.93
N THR A 46 -1.46 -7.75 -12.62
CA THR A 46 -0.05 -7.76 -13.06
C THR A 46 0.15 -7.35 -14.52
N TYR A 47 -0.90 -7.49 -15.33
CA TYR A 47 -0.93 -7.17 -16.75
C TYR A 47 -1.97 -6.08 -17.04
N GLN A 48 -1.70 -5.25 -18.03
CA GLN A 48 -2.65 -4.23 -18.49
C GLN A 48 -3.91 -4.89 -19.08
N ALA A 49 -5.08 -4.44 -18.63
CA ALA A 49 -6.34 -4.80 -19.25
C ALA A 49 -6.54 -3.99 -20.54
N VAL A 50 -6.87 -4.67 -21.62
CA VAL A 50 -7.11 -4.11 -22.96
C VAL A 50 -8.56 -4.33 -23.33
N ALA A 51 -9.19 -3.31 -23.90
CA ALA A 51 -10.56 -3.34 -24.40
C ALA A 51 -10.57 -2.92 -25.87
N THR A 52 -11.60 -3.35 -26.60
CA THR A 52 -11.80 -3.01 -28.01
C THR A 52 -13.22 -2.51 -28.26
N PRO A 53 -13.43 -1.67 -29.28
CA PRO A 53 -14.78 -1.32 -29.73
C PRO A 53 -15.53 -2.56 -30.23
N ALA A 54 -16.86 -2.56 -30.09
CA ALA A 54 -17.72 -3.68 -30.49
C ALA A 54 -17.54 -4.09 -31.97
N SER A 55 -17.29 -3.13 -32.87
CA SER A 55 -17.06 -3.38 -34.30
C SER A 55 -15.80 -4.21 -34.58
N SER A 56 -14.71 -3.94 -33.86
CA SER A 56 -13.45 -4.67 -33.98
C SER A 56 -13.51 -6.00 -33.25
N LEU A 57 -14.18 -6.04 -32.10
CA LEU A 57 -14.43 -7.25 -31.33
C LEU A 57 -15.14 -8.33 -32.14
N HIS A 58 -16.16 -7.96 -32.93
CA HIS A 58 -16.87 -8.92 -33.79
C HIS A 58 -15.96 -9.57 -34.85
N ARG A 59 -14.88 -8.87 -35.23
CA ARG A 59 -13.86 -9.36 -36.17
C ARG A 59 -12.69 -10.06 -35.47
N GLY A 60 -12.68 -10.07 -34.14
CA GLY A 60 -11.56 -10.57 -33.34
C GLY A 60 -10.33 -9.69 -33.43
N ASP A 61 -10.46 -8.43 -33.87
CA ASP A 61 -9.35 -7.48 -33.96
C ASP A 61 -9.16 -6.75 -32.63
N TRP A 62 -7.97 -6.93 -32.06
CA TRP A 62 -7.57 -6.32 -30.80
C TRP A 62 -6.37 -5.37 -30.93
N GLY A 63 -5.92 -5.09 -32.15
CA GLY A 63 -4.74 -4.26 -32.39
C GLY A 63 -3.42 -4.96 -32.02
N PHE A 64 -3.42 -6.29 -31.97
CA PHE A 64 -2.23 -7.11 -31.77
C PHE A 64 -1.78 -7.79 -33.06
N LYS A 65 -0.71 -8.57 -32.99
CA LYS A 65 -0.11 -9.27 -34.13
C LYS A 65 -1.11 -10.09 -34.94
N ARG A 66 -2.11 -10.71 -34.28
CA ARG A 66 -3.11 -11.58 -34.90
C ARG A 66 -4.50 -11.35 -34.29
N PRO A 67 -5.58 -11.60 -35.05
CA PRO A 67 -6.92 -11.59 -34.49
C PRO A 67 -7.12 -12.76 -33.52
N LEU A 68 -7.87 -12.53 -32.46
CA LEU A 68 -8.08 -13.50 -31.39
C LEU A 68 -9.35 -14.35 -31.63
N PRO A 69 -9.41 -15.58 -31.06
CA PRO A 69 -10.55 -16.47 -31.25
C PRO A 69 -11.87 -15.85 -30.75
N LEU A 70 -12.86 -15.78 -31.64
CA LEU A 70 -14.17 -15.19 -31.34
C LEU A 70 -14.90 -15.91 -30.21
N LYS A 71 -14.80 -17.25 -30.14
CA LYS A 71 -15.50 -18.07 -29.14
C LYS A 71 -15.19 -17.67 -27.70
N ALA A 72 -13.94 -17.29 -27.43
CA ALA A 72 -13.47 -16.91 -26.10
C ALA A 72 -13.66 -15.40 -25.81
N THR A 73 -13.70 -14.57 -26.84
CA THR A 73 -13.64 -13.11 -26.72
C THR A 73 -15.00 -12.41 -26.84
N THR A 74 -15.97 -12.99 -27.55
CA THR A 74 -17.26 -12.32 -27.84
C THR A 74 -18.41 -12.69 -26.90
N ARG A 75 -18.31 -13.81 -26.17
CA ARG A 75 -19.40 -14.30 -25.29
C ARG A 75 -19.46 -13.60 -23.93
N SER A 76 -18.43 -12.84 -23.57
CA SER A 76 -18.33 -12.15 -22.28
C SER A 76 -19.07 -10.81 -22.34
N SER A 77 -19.79 -10.47 -21.28
CA SER A 77 -20.39 -9.13 -21.11
C SER A 77 -19.34 -8.04 -20.88
N THR A 78 -18.16 -8.42 -20.41
CA THR A 78 -16.97 -7.55 -20.34
C THR A 78 -15.91 -8.05 -21.30
N PRO A 79 -15.79 -7.44 -22.49
CA PRO A 79 -14.75 -7.77 -23.44
C PRO A 79 -13.43 -7.10 -23.05
N THR A 80 -12.83 -7.57 -21.96
CA THR A 80 -11.51 -7.13 -21.51
C THR A 80 -10.57 -8.31 -21.38
N MET A 81 -9.33 -8.12 -21.80
CA MET A 81 -8.30 -9.17 -21.78
C MET A 81 -6.96 -8.64 -21.32
N ARG A 82 -6.13 -9.56 -20.85
CA ARG A 82 -4.71 -9.34 -20.56
C ARG A 82 -3.88 -10.21 -21.48
N ILE A 83 -2.76 -9.70 -21.94
CA ILE A 83 -1.85 -10.40 -22.84
C ILE A 83 -0.57 -10.70 -22.09
N LYS A 84 -0.18 -11.97 -22.08
CA LYS A 84 1.07 -12.42 -21.48
C LYS A 84 2.20 -12.29 -22.48
N GLU A 85 1.96 -12.79 -23.69
CA GLU A 85 2.93 -12.77 -24.77
C GLU A 85 2.22 -12.47 -26.10
N ILE A 86 2.78 -11.52 -26.86
CA ILE A 86 2.21 -11.08 -28.14
C ILE A 86 2.35 -12.19 -29.21
N ASP A 87 3.42 -12.98 -29.15
CA ASP A 87 3.69 -14.09 -30.05
C ASP A 87 4.54 -15.14 -29.32
N THR A 88 3.95 -16.30 -29.04
CA THR A 88 4.65 -17.43 -28.43
C THR A 88 5.48 -18.19 -29.47
N ILE A 89 6.35 -19.10 -29.01
CA ILE A 89 7.08 -20.04 -29.88
C ILE A 89 6.12 -20.88 -30.74
N GLU A 90 4.93 -21.15 -30.24
CA GLU A 90 3.86 -21.88 -30.92
C GLU A 90 3.04 -21.00 -31.89
N HIS A 91 3.48 -19.76 -32.15
CA HIS A 91 2.91 -18.83 -33.11
C HIS A 91 1.46 -18.37 -32.82
N PHE A 92 1.06 -18.34 -31.55
CA PHE A 92 -0.20 -17.75 -31.12
C PHE A 92 0.02 -16.64 -30.09
N THR A 93 -1.00 -15.79 -29.89
CA THR A 93 -0.98 -14.77 -28.84
C THR A 93 -1.48 -15.39 -27.54
N GLU A 94 -0.68 -15.39 -26.47
CA GLU A 94 -1.14 -15.87 -25.17
C GLU A 94 -1.93 -14.77 -24.45
N PHE A 95 -3.22 -15.01 -24.21
CA PHE A 95 -4.13 -14.06 -23.57
C PHE A 95 -5.02 -14.74 -22.52
N GLU A 96 -5.49 -13.95 -21.56
CA GLU A 96 -6.47 -14.34 -20.56
C GLU A 96 -7.54 -13.26 -20.42
N SER A 97 -8.70 -13.62 -19.86
CA SER A 97 -9.71 -12.61 -19.50
C SER A 97 -9.17 -11.70 -18.40
N ALA A 98 -9.39 -10.39 -18.52
CA ALA A 98 -9.10 -9.40 -17.46
C ALA A 98 -10.38 -8.93 -16.74
N GLY A 99 -11.51 -9.58 -17.03
CA GLY A 99 -12.82 -9.19 -16.49
C GLY A 99 -12.92 -9.30 -14.96
N ASP A 100 -12.13 -10.17 -14.33
CA ASP A 100 -12.04 -10.32 -12.88
C ASP A 100 -11.59 -9.02 -12.19
N HIS A 101 -10.43 -8.49 -12.56
CA HIS A 101 -9.90 -7.26 -11.97
C HIS A 101 -10.66 -6.02 -12.43
N VAL A 102 -11.07 -5.96 -13.70
CA VAL A 102 -11.85 -4.82 -14.23
C VAL A 102 -13.20 -4.71 -13.52
N LYS A 103 -13.94 -5.81 -13.37
CA LYS A 103 -15.21 -5.78 -12.63
C LYS A 103 -15.02 -5.50 -11.15
N THR A 104 -13.92 -5.95 -10.55
CA THR A 104 -13.62 -5.65 -9.15
C THR A 104 -13.36 -4.15 -8.97
N LEU A 105 -12.64 -3.52 -9.90
CA LEU A 105 -12.40 -2.06 -9.89
C LEU A 105 -13.70 -1.28 -10.13
N GLU A 106 -14.53 -1.69 -11.09
CA GLU A 106 -15.84 -1.05 -11.33
C GLU A 106 -16.72 -1.12 -10.07
N LYS A 107 -16.85 -2.31 -9.46
CA LYS A 107 -17.60 -2.49 -8.21
C LYS A 107 -17.01 -1.66 -7.07
N TRP A 108 -15.69 -1.53 -6.98
CA TRP A 108 -15.06 -0.69 -5.97
C TRP A 108 -15.43 0.79 -6.15
N ASN A 109 -15.38 1.28 -7.39
CA ASN A 109 -15.75 2.66 -7.70
C ASN A 109 -17.23 2.92 -7.41
N GLU A 110 -18.10 1.94 -7.63
CA GLU A 110 -19.53 2.01 -7.24
C GLU A 110 -19.73 2.12 -5.72
N LEU A 111 -18.82 1.59 -4.90
CA LEU A 111 -18.90 1.72 -3.44
C LEU A 111 -18.56 3.12 -2.94
N GLY A 112 -17.84 3.93 -3.71
CA GLY A 112 -17.47 5.29 -3.32
C GLY A 112 -16.51 5.38 -2.11
N ILE A 113 -15.79 4.30 -1.76
CA ILE A 113 -14.97 4.27 -0.54
C ILE A 113 -13.59 4.89 -0.78
N PRO A 114 -13.15 5.85 0.05
CA PRO A 114 -11.79 6.38 0.05
C PRO A 114 -10.81 5.39 0.69
N ILE A 115 -9.55 5.49 0.28
CA ILE A 115 -8.48 4.71 0.89
C ILE A 115 -7.76 5.58 1.91
N SER A 116 -7.53 4.98 3.07
CA SER A 116 -6.93 5.65 4.22
C SER A 116 -5.63 4.98 4.62
N VAL A 117 -4.78 5.77 5.29
CA VAL A 117 -3.61 5.24 5.97
C VAL A 117 -4.06 4.22 7.03
N ARG A 118 -3.32 3.15 7.27
CA ARG A 118 -3.71 2.08 8.21
C ARG A 118 -3.92 2.62 9.63
N ASP A 119 -4.83 2.01 10.39
CA ASP A 119 -4.95 2.31 11.81
C ASP A 119 -4.17 1.28 12.62
N LYS A 120 -3.15 1.72 13.37
CA LYS A 120 -2.36 0.86 14.25
C LYS A 120 -2.92 0.75 15.67
N ARG A 121 -3.86 1.61 16.10
CA ARG A 121 -4.31 1.63 17.50
C ARG A 121 -5.81 1.87 17.62
N ARG A 122 -6.52 0.87 18.16
CA ARG A 122 -7.68 1.18 19.03
C ARG A 122 -7.12 1.91 20.24
N THR A 123 -7.57 3.11 20.51
CA THR A 123 -7.18 3.81 21.75
C THR A 123 -7.58 2.94 22.96
N ILE A 124 -6.99 3.19 24.13
CA ILE A 124 -7.41 2.54 25.39
C ILE A 124 -8.92 2.75 25.65
N SER A 125 -9.48 3.85 25.12
CA SER A 125 -10.92 4.15 25.14
C SER A 125 -11.75 3.41 24.08
N GLY A 126 -11.15 2.55 23.26
CA GLY A 126 -11.80 1.81 22.18
C GLY A 126 -12.24 2.68 20.98
N GLN A 127 -11.93 3.98 21.01
CA GLN A 127 -12.17 4.89 19.90
C GLN A 127 -11.19 4.55 18.77
N ARG A 128 -11.71 4.48 17.54
CA ARG A 128 -10.90 4.22 16.35
C ARG A 128 -10.16 5.51 15.97
N ALA A 129 -8.96 5.39 15.40
CA ALA A 129 -8.23 6.56 14.94
C ALA A 129 -8.99 7.24 13.80
N PRO A 130 -8.88 8.58 13.67
CA PRO A 130 -9.53 9.31 12.60
C PRO A 130 -9.12 8.77 11.22
N HIS A 131 -10.03 8.89 10.26
CA HIS A 131 -9.72 8.62 8.86
C HIS A 131 -8.70 9.66 8.37
N VAL A 132 -7.51 9.21 8.00
CA VAL A 132 -6.48 10.05 7.37
C VAL A 132 -6.35 9.62 5.92
N SER A 133 -6.54 10.58 5.00
CA SER A 133 -6.40 10.30 3.57
C SER A 133 -4.97 9.91 3.24
N VAL A 134 -4.82 9.01 2.27
CA VAL A 134 -3.50 8.67 1.74
C VAL A 134 -2.90 9.79 0.90
N PHE A 135 -3.71 10.74 0.42
CA PHE A 135 -3.29 11.86 -0.43
C PHE A 135 -3.07 13.16 0.34
N GLU A 136 -2.85 13.07 1.65
CA GLU A 136 -2.43 14.22 2.46
C GLU A 136 -0.95 14.53 2.25
N ASP A 137 -0.58 15.81 2.31
CA ASP A 137 0.82 16.27 2.21
C ASP A 137 1.72 15.66 3.29
N ALA A 138 1.14 15.19 4.40
CA ALA A 138 1.85 14.50 5.46
C ALA A 138 2.14 13.02 5.13
N ALA A 139 1.40 12.39 4.21
CA ALA A 139 1.47 10.95 3.95
C ALA A 139 1.99 10.61 2.54
N ASP A 140 1.61 11.37 1.50
CA ASP A 140 2.00 11.11 0.12
C ASP A 140 3.32 11.77 -0.26
N ASN A 141 4.41 11.31 0.36
CA ASN A 141 5.75 11.77 0.00
C ASN A 141 6.63 10.62 -0.47
N THR A 142 7.34 10.86 -1.57
CA THR A 142 8.37 9.96 -2.10
C THR A 142 9.79 10.46 -1.79
N ARG A 143 9.96 11.76 -1.55
CA ARG A 143 11.22 12.40 -1.17
C ARG A 143 10.94 13.40 -0.07
N LEU A 144 11.82 13.45 0.93
CA LEU A 144 11.72 14.38 2.04
C LEU A 144 13.00 15.19 2.16
N ASN A 145 12.86 16.50 2.29
CA ASN A 145 13.94 17.38 2.68
C ASN A 145 14.20 17.24 4.19
N LYS A 146 15.40 17.58 4.66
CA LYS A 146 15.78 17.44 6.08
C LYS A 146 14.81 18.15 7.04
N GLN A 147 14.29 19.31 6.64
CA GLN A 147 13.33 20.10 7.43
C GLN A 147 11.92 19.48 7.48
N ASP A 148 11.50 18.77 6.42
CA ASP A 148 10.16 18.22 6.30
C ASP A 148 9.99 16.88 7.04
N ARG A 149 11.10 16.20 7.37
CA ARG A 149 11.08 14.85 7.96
C ARG A 149 10.42 14.77 9.33
N GLU A 150 10.34 15.87 10.06
CA GLU A 150 9.72 15.89 11.39
C GLU A 150 8.19 15.77 11.32
N ASN A 151 7.57 16.25 10.24
CA ASN A 151 6.11 16.36 10.11
C ASN A 151 5.52 15.52 8.97
N LYS A 152 6.34 15.10 8.01
CA LYS A 152 5.92 14.35 6.83
C LYS A 152 6.52 12.96 6.84
N ALA A 153 5.69 11.98 6.52
CA ALA A 153 6.10 10.61 6.31
C ALA A 153 6.37 10.33 4.83
N LYS A 154 7.36 9.49 4.58
CA LYS A 154 7.70 8.96 3.26
C LYS A 154 7.20 7.53 3.17
N TRP A 155 6.53 7.17 2.08
CA TRP A 155 6.03 5.80 1.89
C TRP A 155 6.92 4.96 0.97
N LYS A 156 7.61 5.58 0.01
CA LYS A 156 8.45 4.90 -0.99
C LYS A 156 9.92 5.00 -0.64
N TYR A 157 10.57 3.90 -0.29
CA TYR A 157 12.00 3.87 0.06
C TYR A 157 12.83 3.23 -1.07
N ASP A 158 14.03 3.76 -1.30
CA ASP A 158 15.01 3.17 -2.23
C ASP A 158 15.75 1.99 -1.57
N GLY A 159 15.96 2.10 -0.26
CA GLY A 159 16.53 1.05 0.58
C GLY A 159 15.53 -0.07 0.83
N PRO A 160 16.00 -1.32 0.89
CA PRO A 160 15.11 -2.43 1.13
C PRO A 160 14.82 -2.58 2.64
N TRP A 161 13.69 -3.21 2.96
CA TRP A 161 13.31 -3.44 4.36
C TRP A 161 14.05 -4.66 4.93
N ILE A 162 15.00 -4.41 5.82
CA ILE A 162 15.89 -5.44 6.39
C ILE A 162 15.09 -6.50 7.19
N GLY A 163 14.06 -6.09 7.93
CA GLY A 163 13.26 -7.00 8.76
C GLY A 163 12.49 -8.08 7.97
N GLY A 164 12.24 -7.86 6.67
CA GLY A 164 11.52 -8.79 5.81
C GLY A 164 12.41 -9.63 4.88
N MET A 165 13.74 -9.44 4.91
CA MET A 165 14.66 -10.17 4.04
C MET A 165 14.98 -11.56 4.57
N ASN A 166 15.26 -12.48 3.65
CA ASN A 166 15.91 -13.74 4.01
C ASN A 166 17.42 -13.54 4.27
N ALA A 167 18.04 -14.43 5.04
CA ALA A 167 19.47 -14.38 5.37
C ALA A 167 20.37 -14.31 4.12
N GLY A 168 20.03 -15.06 3.06
CA GLY A 168 20.79 -15.02 1.80
C GLY A 168 20.66 -13.69 1.04
N GLU A 169 19.47 -13.09 1.07
CA GLU A 169 19.22 -11.76 0.46
C GLU A 169 19.96 -10.67 1.24
N PHE A 170 19.99 -10.78 2.56
CA PHE A 170 20.73 -9.89 3.44
C PHE A 170 22.24 -9.97 3.20
N ASP A 171 22.80 -11.18 3.10
CA ASP A 171 24.23 -11.37 2.76
C ASP A 171 24.58 -10.80 1.39
N TYR A 172 23.68 -10.99 0.41
CA TYR A 172 23.84 -10.40 -0.91
C TYR A 172 23.84 -8.88 -0.86
N PHE A 173 22.93 -8.28 -0.09
CA PHE A 173 22.83 -6.84 0.13
C PHE A 173 24.11 -6.28 0.78
N LEU A 174 24.63 -6.93 1.82
CA LEU A 174 25.87 -6.51 2.49
C LEU A 174 27.07 -6.54 1.53
N LYS A 175 27.21 -7.60 0.74
CA LYS A 175 28.35 -7.78 -0.18
C LYS A 175 28.32 -6.81 -1.36
N HIS A 176 27.17 -6.59 -1.97
CA HIS A 176 27.07 -5.84 -3.24
C HIS A 176 26.68 -4.37 -3.05
N ARG A 177 25.82 -4.05 -2.08
CA ARG A 177 25.29 -2.69 -1.87
C ARG A 177 26.03 -1.94 -0.77
N VAL A 178 26.30 -2.58 0.37
CA VAL A 178 26.90 -1.90 1.53
C VAL A 178 28.41 -1.79 1.40
N ARG A 179 29.09 -2.90 1.10
CA ARG A 179 30.57 -2.94 1.07
C ARG A 179 31.18 -2.03 -0.01
N SER A 180 30.54 -1.93 -1.17
CA SER A 180 30.99 -1.09 -2.29
C SER A 180 30.94 0.41 -1.99
N ARG A 181 29.99 0.86 -1.16
CA ARG A 181 29.72 2.27 -0.87
C ARG A 181 30.38 2.81 0.40
N LYS A 182 31.38 2.11 0.94
CA LYS A 182 32.07 2.49 2.19
C LYS A 182 32.75 3.87 2.11
N LEU A 183 33.34 4.21 0.96
CA LEU A 183 34.03 5.49 0.77
C LEU A 183 33.04 6.65 0.72
N GLU A 184 31.96 6.49 -0.05
CA GLU A 184 30.85 7.45 -0.10
C GLU A 184 30.26 7.70 1.28
N PHE A 185 30.05 6.63 2.06
CA PHE A 185 29.49 6.76 3.40
C PHE A 185 30.42 7.54 4.35
N ARG A 186 31.74 7.37 4.23
CA ARG A 186 32.72 8.15 5.02
C ARG A 186 32.68 9.63 4.68
N GLN A 187 32.53 9.98 3.40
CA GLN A 187 32.36 11.37 2.98
C GLN A 187 31.05 11.94 3.52
N PHE A 188 29.95 11.18 3.40
CA PHE A 188 28.66 11.57 3.97
C PHE A 188 28.72 11.83 5.48
N LEU A 189 29.42 10.98 6.25
CA LEU A 189 29.61 11.22 7.69
C LEU A 189 30.43 12.48 7.98
N ARG A 190 31.45 12.78 7.18
CA ARG A 190 32.21 14.03 7.32
C ARG A 190 31.33 15.25 7.09
N ASP A 191 30.46 15.19 6.09
CA ASP A 191 29.50 16.26 5.79
C ASP A 191 28.45 16.42 6.89
N LEU A 192 27.98 15.31 7.49
CA LEU A 192 27.08 15.36 8.63
C LEU A 192 27.74 15.96 9.88
N PHE A 193 28.98 15.57 10.16
CA PHE A 193 29.72 16.10 11.31
C PHE A 193 30.10 17.57 11.12
N SER A 194 30.46 18.01 9.91
CA SER A 194 30.72 19.42 9.62
C SER A 194 29.44 20.26 9.74
N GLN A 195 28.30 19.78 9.24
CA GLN A 195 26.99 20.42 9.42
C GLN A 195 26.60 20.52 10.90
N ARG A 196 26.88 19.49 11.70
CA ARG A 196 26.62 19.51 13.15
C ARG A 196 27.53 20.48 13.89
N ALA A 197 28.83 20.49 13.55
CA ALA A 197 29.78 21.43 14.15
C ALA A 197 29.37 22.88 13.81
N TYR A 198 28.94 23.11 12.58
CA TYR A 198 28.38 24.39 12.13
C TYR A 198 27.12 24.78 12.92
N SER A 199 26.14 23.88 13.06
CA SER A 199 24.92 24.17 13.81
C SER A 199 25.17 24.44 15.30
N LYS A 200 26.16 23.74 15.90
CA LYS A 200 26.57 23.99 17.29
C LYS A 200 27.20 25.36 17.45
N LYS A 201 28.13 25.75 16.57
CA LYS A 201 28.74 27.08 16.57
C LYS A 201 27.70 28.19 16.41
N ILE A 202 26.74 28.02 15.50
CA ILE A 202 25.61 28.95 15.36
C ILE A 202 24.87 29.10 16.69
N ALA A 203 24.49 27.99 17.32
CA ALA A 203 23.74 28.02 18.57
C ALA A 203 24.54 28.59 19.76
N GLU A 204 25.86 28.53 19.73
CA GLU A 204 26.75 29.17 20.70
C GLU A 204 26.83 30.67 20.47
N LEU A 205 27.08 31.11 19.23
CA LEU A 205 27.12 32.53 18.86
C LEU A 205 25.79 33.25 19.10
N ASP A 206 24.67 32.58 18.85
CA ASP A 206 23.33 33.12 19.13
C ASP A 206 23.11 33.35 20.64
N LYS A 207 23.66 32.50 21.51
CA LYS A 207 23.60 32.69 22.98
C LYS A 207 24.48 33.82 23.45
N GLU A 208 25.61 34.03 22.79
CA GLU A 208 26.58 35.07 23.11
C GLU A 208 26.20 36.43 22.48
N GLY A 209 25.25 36.46 21.55
CA GLY A 209 24.71 37.68 20.95
C GLY A 209 25.57 38.29 19.84
N LEU A 210 26.58 37.57 19.36
CA LEU A 210 27.54 38.00 18.32
C LEU A 210 26.96 37.82 16.91
N ARG A 211 26.03 38.71 16.52
CA ARG A 211 25.34 38.67 15.22
C ARG A 211 26.23 38.89 13.99
N GLU A 212 27.37 39.56 14.14
CA GLU A 212 28.28 39.84 13.02
C GLU A 212 29.03 38.58 12.58
N GLU A 213 29.56 37.80 13.53
CA GLU A 213 30.24 36.53 13.27
C GLU A 213 29.29 35.45 12.73
N LEU A 214 28.00 35.54 13.08
CA LEU A 214 26.95 34.66 12.56
C LEU A 214 26.76 34.78 11.04
N ASN A 215 26.87 36.00 10.50
CA ASN A 215 26.67 36.27 9.06
C ASN A 215 27.86 35.84 8.20
N GLU A 216 29.05 35.71 8.79
CA GLU A 216 30.28 35.35 8.08
C GLU A 216 30.58 33.84 8.12
N LEU A 217 29.99 33.10 9.07
CA LEU A 217 30.24 31.68 9.25
C LEU A 217 29.73 30.85 8.06
N LYS A 218 30.62 30.13 7.37
CA LYS A 218 30.26 29.16 6.33
C LYS A 218 30.48 27.74 6.81
N VAL A 219 29.72 26.81 6.23
CA VAL A 219 29.85 25.35 6.52
C VAL A 219 31.24 24.83 6.18
N GLU A 220 31.89 25.42 5.17
CA GLU A 220 33.25 25.09 4.72
C GLU A 220 34.31 25.27 5.81
N ASP A 221 34.11 26.20 6.75
CA ASP A 221 35.06 26.56 7.81
C ASP A 221 35.04 25.56 8.98
N CYS A 222 34.05 24.66 9.01
CA CYS A 222 33.88 23.62 10.01
C CYS A 222 34.31 22.24 9.50
N ARG A 223 35.18 22.17 8.47
CA ARG A 223 35.74 20.92 7.99
C ARG A 223 36.66 20.30 9.04
N LEU A 224 36.31 19.09 9.49
CA LEU A 224 37.07 18.35 10.49
C LEU A 224 38.36 17.79 9.89
N THR A 225 39.41 17.74 10.71
CA THR A 225 40.63 17.01 10.37
C THR A 225 40.39 15.49 10.45
N ASP A 226 41.22 14.71 9.77
CA ASP A 226 41.08 13.24 9.73
C ASP A 226 41.17 12.61 11.13
N ALA A 227 41.98 13.17 12.04
CA ALA A 227 42.13 12.69 13.41
C ALA A 227 40.88 12.94 14.26
N GLU A 228 40.31 14.14 14.19
CA GLU A 228 39.08 14.51 14.90
C GLU A 228 37.89 13.68 14.39
N PHE A 229 37.83 13.43 13.08
CA PHE A 229 36.82 12.58 12.48
C PHE A 229 36.84 11.16 13.06
N GLU A 230 38.02 10.56 13.23
CA GLU A 230 38.14 9.22 13.79
C GLU A 230 37.76 9.14 15.27
N GLU A 231 38.07 10.18 16.05
CA GLU A 231 37.67 10.27 17.45
C GLU A 231 36.15 10.38 17.60
N GLN A 232 35.53 11.27 16.82
CA GLN A 232 34.07 11.40 16.80
C GLN A 232 33.39 10.12 16.35
N LEU A 233 33.92 9.45 15.31
CA LEU A 233 33.40 8.17 14.86
C LEU A 233 33.51 7.09 15.95
N LYS A 234 34.61 7.07 16.73
CA LYS A 234 34.74 6.16 17.88
C LYS A 234 33.72 6.48 18.96
N ALA A 235 33.41 7.75 19.23
CA ALA A 235 32.40 8.14 20.20
C ALA A 235 31.01 7.66 19.79
N VAL A 236 30.61 7.90 18.54
CA VAL A 236 29.29 7.48 18.04
C VAL A 236 29.16 5.96 18.01
N ARG A 237 30.25 5.22 17.71
CA ARG A 237 30.25 3.74 17.73
C ARG A 237 30.03 3.11 19.10
N LYS A 238 30.24 3.84 20.20
CA LYS A 238 29.97 3.31 21.54
C LYS A 238 28.48 3.10 21.77
N ASP A 239 27.64 3.89 21.11
CA ASP A 239 26.21 3.73 21.15
C ASP A 239 25.75 2.79 20.01
N THR A 240 25.31 1.59 20.38
CA THR A 240 24.84 0.56 19.43
C THR A 240 23.31 0.46 19.42
N THR A 241 22.60 1.40 20.05
CA THR A 241 21.14 1.38 20.05
C THR A 241 20.56 1.68 18.65
N LEU A 242 19.32 1.23 18.38
CA LEU A 242 18.64 1.53 17.12
C LEU A 242 18.34 3.04 16.96
N SER A 243 18.20 3.75 18.08
CA SER A 243 18.09 5.21 18.18
C SER A 243 19.44 5.95 18.10
N SER A 244 20.55 5.23 17.96
CA SER A 244 21.87 5.87 17.89
C SER A 244 21.99 6.74 16.63
N GLU A 245 22.78 7.80 16.74
CA GLU A 245 23.04 8.72 15.62
C GLU A 245 23.61 8.00 14.39
N ILE A 246 24.39 6.92 14.60
CA ILE A 246 24.93 6.11 13.50
C ILE A 246 23.84 5.29 12.81
N SER A 247 22.88 4.73 13.54
CA SER A 247 21.74 4.02 12.96
C SER A 247 20.90 4.98 12.10
N HIS A 248 20.67 6.20 12.58
CA HIS A 248 20.01 7.25 11.79
C HIS A 248 20.82 7.61 10.54
N ALA A 249 22.12 7.84 10.65
CA ALA A 249 22.98 8.16 9.50
C ALA A 249 23.04 7.01 8.46
N ILE A 250 23.07 5.76 8.92
CA ILE A 250 23.02 4.57 8.04
C ILE A 250 21.67 4.51 7.33
N SER A 251 20.57 4.70 8.07
CA SER A 251 19.23 4.67 7.50
C SER A 251 18.98 5.80 6.51
N GLU A 252 19.52 7.00 6.76
CA GLU A 252 19.45 8.13 5.84
C GLU A 252 20.27 7.86 4.57
N PHE A 253 21.49 7.33 4.70
CA PHE A 253 22.38 7.11 3.55
C PHE A 253 21.89 5.99 2.62
N PHE A 254 21.36 4.91 3.19
CA PHE A 254 20.80 3.80 2.43
C PHE A 254 19.30 3.93 2.18
N ASP A 255 18.68 5.01 2.66
CA ASP A 255 17.23 5.26 2.60
C ASP A 255 16.40 4.07 3.09
N LEU A 256 16.76 3.54 4.27
CA LEU A 256 16.15 2.34 4.85
C LEU A 256 14.85 2.68 5.61
N PRO A 257 13.79 1.87 5.46
CA PRO A 257 12.57 2.03 6.22
C PRO A 257 12.74 1.56 7.69
N GLY A 258 12.13 2.29 8.64
CA GLY A 258 11.89 1.82 10.00
C GLY A 258 13.09 1.78 10.96
N ALA A 259 14.28 2.20 10.56
CA ALA A 259 15.46 2.24 11.44
C ALA A 259 15.51 3.50 12.33
N SER A 260 14.59 4.44 12.14
CA SER A 260 14.53 5.70 12.85
C SER A 260 13.15 5.81 13.50
N GLU A 261 13.02 5.46 14.77
CA GLU A 261 11.94 6.00 15.60
C GLU A 261 12.21 7.50 15.73
N SER A 262 11.80 8.27 14.72
CA SER A 262 11.79 9.71 14.85
C SER A 262 10.73 10.04 15.90
N GLU A 263 11.16 10.66 17.00
CA GLU A 263 10.28 11.36 17.93
C GLU A 263 9.69 12.58 17.21
N SER A 264 8.85 12.35 16.20
CA SER A 264 8.10 13.41 15.55
C SER A 264 7.21 14.08 16.62
N SER A 265 7.40 15.39 16.80
CA SER A 265 6.70 16.20 17.80
C SER A 265 5.20 16.35 17.51
N SER A 266 4.77 16.16 16.25
CA SER A 266 3.36 16.16 15.87
C SER A 266 2.72 14.77 16.02
N ASN A 267 1.63 14.71 16.80
CA ASN A 267 0.87 13.47 17.00
C ASN A 267 0.36 12.87 15.67
N THR A 268 0.05 13.69 14.67
CA THR A 268 -0.43 13.26 13.35
C THR A 268 0.68 12.64 12.50
N GLY A 269 1.85 13.29 12.41
CA GLY A 269 3.02 12.77 11.70
C GLY A 269 3.47 11.42 12.26
N ARG A 270 3.46 11.27 13.59
CA ARG A 270 3.81 10.00 14.26
C ARG A 270 2.85 8.87 13.94
N LEU A 271 1.54 9.16 13.91
CA LEU A 271 0.51 8.18 13.58
C LEU A 271 0.62 7.73 12.12
N ILE A 272 0.87 8.67 11.21
CA ILE A 272 1.01 8.39 9.77
C ILE A 272 2.30 7.61 9.50
N ALA A 273 3.44 8.08 10.02
CA ALA A 273 4.73 7.39 9.88
C ALA A 273 4.68 6.00 10.50
N GLY A 274 4.04 5.86 11.67
CA GLY A 274 3.76 4.57 12.26
C GLY A 274 2.93 3.72 11.32
N ALA A 275 1.79 4.20 10.83
CA ALA A 275 0.90 3.40 10.00
C ALA A 275 1.43 3.03 8.62
N LEU A 276 2.32 3.84 8.05
CA LEU A 276 3.02 3.56 6.79
C LEU A 276 4.23 2.64 7.01
N GLY A 277 4.96 2.80 8.13
CA GLY A 277 6.08 1.95 8.52
C GLY A 277 5.64 0.86 9.49
N ASP A 278 4.91 -0.15 9.00
CA ASP A 278 4.60 -1.31 9.84
C ASP A 278 5.90 -2.03 10.22
N THR A 279 6.21 -2.15 11.52
CA THR A 279 7.46 -2.79 11.96
C THR A 279 7.41 -4.29 11.71
N ASP A 280 6.22 -4.87 11.66
CA ASP A 280 6.03 -6.31 11.52
C ASP A 280 5.86 -6.71 10.05
N LYS A 281 5.38 -5.80 9.20
CA LYS A 281 5.07 -6.08 7.78
C LYS A 281 5.89 -5.26 6.77
N GLY A 282 6.63 -4.26 7.24
CA GLY A 282 7.41 -3.35 6.41
C GLY A 282 6.60 -2.22 5.78
N PRO A 283 7.28 -1.31 5.06
CA PRO A 283 6.62 -0.24 4.31
C PRO A 283 5.78 -0.81 3.14
N PRO A 284 4.81 -0.04 2.64
CA PRO A 284 4.01 -0.46 1.49
C PRO A 284 4.87 -0.55 0.23
N ARG A 285 4.74 -1.68 -0.49
CA ARG A 285 5.44 -1.92 -1.77
C ARG A 285 4.93 -1.04 -2.91
N THR A 286 3.71 -0.53 -2.79
CA THR A 286 3.05 0.34 -3.77
C THR A 286 2.52 1.58 -3.05
N HIS A 287 2.01 2.57 -3.80
CA HIS A 287 1.37 3.73 -3.20
C HIS A 287 0.26 3.28 -2.23
N PRO A 288 0.04 3.94 -1.08
CA PRO A 288 -0.97 3.52 -0.11
C PRO A 288 -2.42 3.46 -0.64
N SER A 289 -2.71 4.07 -1.80
CA SER A 289 -3.98 3.90 -2.55
C SER A 289 -3.99 2.75 -3.57
N ALA A 290 -2.82 2.21 -3.94
CA ALA A 290 -2.57 1.27 -5.04
C ALA A 290 -3.24 1.64 -6.38
N GLY A 291 -3.64 2.91 -6.56
CA GLY A 291 -4.41 3.35 -7.73
C GLY A 291 -5.84 2.78 -7.81
N LEU A 292 -6.37 2.24 -6.71
CA LEU A 292 -7.71 1.64 -6.65
C LEU A 292 -8.81 2.70 -6.46
N SER A 293 -8.57 3.71 -5.64
CA SER A 293 -9.45 4.87 -5.44
C SER A 293 -8.64 6.13 -5.23
N TYR A 294 -9.19 7.25 -5.70
CA TYR A 294 -8.61 8.60 -5.61
C TYR A 294 -9.45 9.53 -4.72
N LEU A 295 -10.48 8.99 -4.06
CA LEU A 295 -11.30 9.75 -3.12
C LEU A 295 -10.50 10.05 -1.85
N ARG A 296 -10.56 11.30 -1.38
CA ARG A 296 -9.84 11.72 -0.18
C ARG A 296 -10.58 11.39 1.11
N SER A 297 -11.90 11.51 1.10
CA SER A 297 -12.77 11.35 2.25
C SER A 297 -14.16 10.89 1.81
N ASP A 298 -14.88 10.24 2.72
CA ASP A 298 -16.29 9.83 2.59
C ASP A 298 -17.18 10.66 3.53
N ALA A 299 -16.76 11.88 3.85
CA ALA A 299 -17.53 12.81 4.68
C ALA A 299 -18.67 13.45 3.86
N LEU A 300 -19.50 12.60 3.25
CA LEU A 300 -20.69 12.97 2.50
C LEU A 300 -21.90 12.25 3.11
N MET A 301 -23.08 12.86 2.99
CA MET A 301 -24.34 12.24 3.36
C MET A 301 -25.17 12.03 2.10
N GLU A 302 -25.48 10.77 1.78
CA GLU A 302 -26.35 10.45 0.66
C GLU A 302 -27.77 10.93 0.95
N ASN A 303 -28.31 11.75 0.05
CA ASN A 303 -29.68 12.24 0.17
C ASN A 303 -30.63 11.24 -0.48
N HIS A 304 -31.46 10.56 0.32
CA HIS A 304 -32.51 9.70 -0.17
C HIS A 304 -33.66 10.55 -0.73
N PRO A 305 -34.24 10.22 -1.91
CA PRO A 305 -35.22 11.08 -2.58
C PRO A 305 -36.49 11.37 -1.76
N VAL A 306 -36.88 10.45 -0.87
CA VAL A 306 -38.08 10.58 -0.01
C VAL A 306 -37.74 10.97 1.44
N LEU A 307 -36.92 10.16 2.12
CA LEU A 307 -36.56 10.33 3.53
C LEU A 307 -35.56 11.46 3.82
N GLY A 308 -34.88 11.99 2.81
CA GLY A 308 -33.87 13.01 3.00
C GLY A 308 -32.48 12.43 3.34
N PRO A 309 -31.60 13.21 4.01
CA PRO A 309 -30.20 12.85 4.24
C PRO A 309 -30.07 11.66 5.19
N ARG A 310 -29.25 10.68 4.80
CA ARG A 310 -29.00 9.46 5.59
C ARG A 310 -27.76 9.61 6.46
N GLU A 311 -27.80 8.97 7.64
CA GLU A 311 -26.65 8.89 8.56
C GLU A 311 -25.58 7.92 8.05
N ASN A 312 -25.99 6.71 7.66
CA ASN A 312 -25.07 5.66 7.18
C ASN A 312 -25.03 5.59 5.64
N PRO A 313 -23.90 5.16 5.06
CA PRO A 313 -23.82 4.87 3.64
C PRO A 313 -24.75 3.72 3.25
N THR A 314 -25.15 3.67 1.98
CA THR A 314 -26.03 2.60 1.51
C THR A 314 -25.43 1.20 1.75
N PRO A 315 -26.19 0.27 2.37
CA PRO A 315 -25.68 -1.06 2.65
C PRO A 315 -25.53 -1.88 1.38
N VAL A 316 -24.56 -2.80 1.42
CA VAL A 316 -24.15 -3.62 0.28
C VAL A 316 -24.32 -5.09 0.61
N GLU A 317 -24.78 -5.88 -0.35
CA GLU A 317 -24.92 -7.32 -0.20
C GLU A 317 -23.55 -8.00 -0.33
N GLY A 318 -23.13 -8.67 0.74
CA GLY A 318 -21.93 -9.49 0.80
C GLY A 318 -22.26 -10.98 0.85
N ARG A 319 -21.38 -11.82 0.30
CA ARG A 319 -21.52 -13.28 0.33
C ARG A 319 -20.65 -13.87 1.43
N ILE A 320 -21.21 -14.70 2.30
CA ILE A 320 -20.44 -15.34 3.37
C ILE A 320 -19.61 -16.47 2.75
N LEU A 321 -18.30 -16.42 2.93
CA LEU A 321 -17.35 -17.42 2.43
C LEU A 321 -16.94 -18.40 3.53
N MET A 322 -16.77 -17.89 4.75
CA MET A 322 -16.46 -18.70 5.93
C MET A 322 -17.29 -18.17 7.10
N SER A 323 -18.16 -19.02 7.65
CA SER A 323 -18.84 -18.75 8.91
C SER A 323 -17.89 -19.00 10.09
N LYS A 324 -18.12 -18.31 11.21
CA LYS A 324 -17.39 -18.58 12.44
C LYS A 324 -17.79 -19.96 12.97
N THR A 325 -16.87 -20.91 12.97
CA THR A 325 -17.07 -22.20 13.66
C THR A 325 -16.77 -22.02 15.14
N SER A 326 -17.63 -22.55 16.00
CA SER A 326 -17.57 -22.43 17.47
C SER A 326 -16.25 -22.92 18.10
N ALA A 327 -15.46 -23.69 17.36
CA ALA A 327 -14.20 -24.29 17.82
C ALA A 327 -13.02 -23.32 17.90
N ASP A 328 -13.06 -22.19 17.17
CA ASP A 328 -11.96 -21.21 17.17
C ASP A 328 -12.45 -19.82 17.57
N LEU A 329 -12.16 -19.45 18.82
CA LEU A 329 -12.52 -18.18 19.43
C LEU A 329 -11.94 -16.96 18.68
N ARG A 330 -10.86 -17.16 17.90
CA ARG A 330 -10.19 -16.11 17.10
C ARG A 330 -10.62 -16.09 15.64
N SER A 331 -11.50 -16.98 15.21
CA SER A 331 -11.97 -17.03 13.82
C SER A 331 -13.00 -15.94 13.54
N TYR A 332 -12.66 -15.07 12.59
CA TYR A 332 -13.56 -14.05 12.05
C TYR A 332 -14.32 -14.63 10.86
N GLY A 333 -15.60 -14.25 10.73
CA GLY A 333 -16.34 -14.53 9.51
C GLY A 333 -15.68 -13.84 8.31
N ARG A 334 -15.57 -14.53 7.18
CA ARG A 334 -15.07 -13.94 5.93
C ARG A 334 -16.24 -13.71 4.98
N VAL A 335 -16.36 -12.48 4.50
CA VAL A 335 -17.42 -12.06 3.58
C VAL A 335 -16.78 -11.50 2.31
N GLY A 336 -17.25 -11.95 1.16
CA GLY A 336 -16.91 -11.37 -0.13
C GLY A 336 -17.81 -10.18 -0.43
N VAL A 337 -17.24 -8.98 -0.48
CA VAL A 337 -17.92 -7.71 -0.78
C VAL A 337 -17.27 -7.13 -2.03
N ALA A 338 -18.06 -6.83 -3.06
CA ALA A 338 -17.57 -6.24 -4.32
C ALA A 338 -16.40 -6.98 -5.00
N GLY A 339 -16.19 -8.28 -4.73
CA GLY A 339 -15.06 -9.06 -5.27
C GLY A 339 -13.83 -9.11 -4.36
N ILE A 340 -13.86 -8.44 -3.22
CA ILE A 340 -12.79 -8.44 -2.20
C ILE A 340 -13.24 -9.23 -0.98
N VAL A 341 -12.32 -10.02 -0.41
CA VAL A 341 -12.59 -10.80 0.80
C VAL A 341 -12.23 -9.96 2.02
N ALA A 342 -13.22 -9.70 2.86
CA ALA A 342 -13.09 -8.90 4.06
C ALA A 342 -13.40 -9.71 5.33
N LYS A 343 -12.83 -9.27 6.46
CA LYS A 343 -13.15 -9.82 7.78
C LYS A 343 -14.35 -9.07 8.34
N LEU A 344 -15.37 -9.79 8.79
CA LEU A 344 -16.53 -9.20 9.43
C LEU A 344 -16.26 -8.96 10.92
N ASP A 345 -16.20 -7.69 11.32
CA ASP A 345 -16.12 -7.29 12.72
C ASP A 345 -17.51 -7.43 13.36
N MET A 346 -17.71 -8.51 14.12
CA MET A 346 -18.93 -8.70 14.92
C MET A 346 -18.73 -8.12 16.32
N PRO A 347 -19.61 -7.23 16.81
CA PRO A 347 -19.55 -6.79 18.19
C PRO A 347 -19.83 -7.98 19.12
N MET A 348 -19.04 -8.10 20.21
CA MET A 348 -19.11 -9.21 21.17
C MET A 348 -20.50 -9.43 21.79
N THR A 349 -21.35 -8.39 21.79
CA THR A 349 -22.72 -8.40 22.31
C THR A 349 -23.78 -8.86 21.29
N ALA A 350 -23.47 -8.97 20.00
CA ALA A 350 -24.41 -9.41 18.95
C ALA A 350 -24.59 -10.95 18.89
N SER A 351 -24.58 -11.61 20.05
CA SER A 351 -24.57 -13.07 20.19
C SER A 351 -25.94 -13.73 19.94
N LYS A 352 -27.06 -12.98 19.81
CA LYS A 352 -28.40 -13.59 19.75
C LYS A 352 -29.21 -13.41 18.46
N SER A 353 -28.99 -12.36 17.65
CA SER A 353 -29.86 -12.10 16.48
C SER A 353 -29.18 -12.29 15.12
N THR A 354 -27.85 -12.14 15.04
CA THR A 354 -27.11 -12.11 13.76
C THR A 354 -26.04 -13.21 13.73
N SER A 355 -26.40 -14.45 14.08
CA SER A 355 -25.48 -15.56 13.82
C SER A 355 -25.25 -15.59 12.31
N LEU A 356 -23.98 -15.47 11.89
CA LEU A 356 -23.58 -15.79 10.53
C LEU A 356 -24.07 -17.21 10.26
N LYS A 357 -25.23 -17.33 9.61
CA LYS A 357 -25.87 -18.62 9.38
C LYS A 357 -24.84 -19.50 8.69
N SER A 358 -24.53 -20.63 9.33
CA SER A 358 -23.76 -21.69 8.68
C SER A 358 -24.40 -21.97 7.33
N SER A 359 -23.58 -22.17 6.30
CA SER A 359 -24.04 -22.44 4.95
C SER A 359 -24.99 -23.64 4.97
N SER A 360 -26.29 -23.38 4.76
CA SER A 360 -27.28 -24.42 4.54
C SER A 360 -27.25 -24.82 3.08
N PHE A 361 -27.20 -26.12 2.79
CA PHE A 361 -27.27 -26.64 1.43
C PHE A 361 -28.58 -26.32 0.70
N LYS A 362 -29.61 -25.86 1.43
CA LYS A 362 -30.92 -25.48 0.88
C LYS A 362 -30.94 -24.09 0.26
N ASP A 363 -29.97 -23.24 0.59
CA ASP A 363 -29.95 -21.86 0.12
C ASP A 363 -29.35 -21.80 -1.29
N PHE A 364 -30.18 -21.59 -2.31
CA PHE A 364 -29.71 -21.50 -3.69
C PHE A 364 -28.75 -20.32 -3.86
N GLY A 365 -27.54 -20.62 -4.31
CA GLY A 365 -26.50 -19.61 -4.41
C GLY A 365 -25.98 -19.16 -3.04
N GLY A 366 -26.13 -19.92 -1.96
CA GLY A 366 -25.44 -19.72 -0.68
C GLY A 366 -25.84 -18.48 0.15
N PRO A 367 -25.35 -18.38 1.39
CA PRO A 367 -25.78 -17.35 2.33
C PRO A 367 -25.21 -15.97 1.99
N LYS A 368 -26.08 -14.97 2.04
CA LYS A 368 -25.76 -13.56 1.81
C LYS A 368 -26.17 -12.71 3.01
N VAL A 369 -25.47 -11.61 3.20
CA VAL A 369 -25.66 -10.70 4.34
C VAL A 369 -25.46 -9.26 3.90
N TRP A 370 -26.27 -8.35 4.43
CA TRP A 370 -26.10 -6.93 4.21
C TRP A 370 -25.02 -6.38 5.16
N VAL A 371 -24.06 -5.69 4.59
CA VAL A 371 -22.93 -5.10 5.32
C VAL A 371 -22.75 -3.64 4.93
N THR A 372 -22.25 -2.86 5.87
CA THR A 372 -21.76 -1.50 5.61
C THR A 372 -20.24 -1.53 5.64
N VAL A 373 -19.63 -0.85 4.67
CA VAL A 373 -18.18 -0.70 4.61
C VAL A 373 -17.81 0.58 5.34
N GLU A 374 -16.84 0.50 6.25
CA GLU A 374 -16.45 1.65 7.05
C GLU A 374 -15.12 2.25 6.62
N ARG A 375 -14.16 1.41 6.25
CA ARG A 375 -12.80 1.85 5.95
C ARG A 375 -12.11 0.87 5.01
N ALA A 376 -11.30 1.43 4.13
CA ALA A 376 -10.36 0.69 3.29
C ALA A 376 -8.93 1.14 3.58
N SER A 377 -8.01 0.17 3.60
CA SER A 377 -6.56 0.41 3.65
C SER A 377 -5.82 -0.66 2.86
N ILE A 378 -4.55 -0.44 2.55
CA ILE A 378 -3.75 -1.36 1.74
C ILE A 378 -2.59 -1.96 2.52
N ASP A 379 -2.52 -3.29 2.49
CA ASP A 379 -1.34 -4.16 2.56
C ASP A 379 0.06 -3.53 2.35
N SER A 380 1.02 -3.74 3.24
CA SER A 380 2.45 -3.78 2.87
C SER A 380 2.68 -4.56 1.56
N HIS A 381 2.05 -5.73 1.45
CA HIS A 381 2.05 -6.60 0.27
C HIS A 381 1.10 -6.16 -0.87
N GLY A 382 0.40 -5.03 -0.73
CA GLY A 382 -0.55 -4.54 -1.74
C GLY A 382 -1.93 -5.21 -1.73
N ARG A 383 -2.31 -5.90 -0.65
CA ARG A 383 -3.66 -6.50 -0.50
C ARG A 383 -4.63 -5.45 0.03
N VAL A 384 -5.87 -5.45 -0.45
CA VAL A 384 -6.90 -4.55 0.09
C VAL A 384 -7.44 -5.12 1.40
N GLU A 385 -7.31 -4.35 2.48
CA GLU A 385 -7.91 -4.63 3.77
C GLU A 385 -9.14 -3.74 3.95
N LEU A 386 -10.31 -4.37 3.98
CA LEU A 386 -11.61 -3.73 4.07
C LEU A 386 -12.22 -4.03 5.46
N SER A 387 -12.57 -2.97 6.19
CA SER A 387 -13.26 -3.06 7.48
C SER A 387 -14.76 -2.94 7.24
N ILE A 388 -15.50 -3.99 7.60
CA ILE A 388 -16.95 -4.09 7.43
C ILE A 388 -17.63 -4.37 8.76
N LYS A 389 -18.83 -3.83 8.87
CA LYS A 389 -19.79 -4.13 9.94
C LYS A 389 -21.10 -4.66 9.37
N PRO A 390 -21.89 -5.38 10.17
CA PRO A 390 -23.27 -5.68 9.83
C PRO A 390 -24.04 -4.39 9.57
N ALA A 391 -24.86 -4.37 8.51
CA ALA A 391 -25.73 -3.23 8.22
C ALA A 391 -26.83 -3.08 9.27
N VAL A 392 -27.28 -1.84 9.50
CA VAL A 392 -28.45 -1.55 10.32
C VAL A 392 -29.70 -2.06 9.59
N PRO A 393 -30.64 -2.76 10.27
CA PRO A 393 -31.84 -3.30 9.61
C PRO A 393 -32.66 -2.24 8.86
N GLU A 394 -32.85 -1.06 9.46
CA GLU A 394 -33.58 0.05 8.85
C GLU A 394 -32.95 0.49 7.52
N ASP A 395 -31.62 0.59 7.47
CA ASP A 395 -30.90 0.96 6.25
C ASP A 395 -31.08 -0.06 5.12
N VAL A 396 -31.26 -1.34 5.49
CA VAL A 396 -31.51 -2.45 4.58
C VAL A 396 -32.94 -2.40 4.06
N ASP A 397 -33.92 -2.16 4.93
CA ASP A 397 -35.33 -2.03 4.54
C ASP A 397 -35.53 -0.83 3.59
N ILE A 398 -34.90 0.30 3.89
CA ILE A 398 -34.84 1.47 3.00
C ILE A 398 -34.22 1.11 1.65
N LYS A 399 -33.08 0.42 1.63
CA LYS A 399 -32.41 -0.01 0.38
C LYS A 399 -33.27 -0.98 -0.45
N GLN A 400 -34.09 -1.79 0.22
CA GLN A 400 -35.03 -2.72 -0.42
C GLN A 400 -36.35 -2.05 -0.84
N GLY A 401 -36.56 -0.78 -0.50
CA GLY A 401 -37.81 -0.07 -0.77
C GLY A 401 -38.97 -0.50 0.12
N ARG A 402 -38.67 -1.15 1.25
CA ARG A 402 -39.63 -1.48 2.31
C ARG A 402 -39.67 -0.30 3.27
N LEU A 403 -40.33 0.78 2.84
CA LEU A 403 -40.51 2.00 3.62
C LEU A 403 -41.75 1.89 4.51
#